data_AF-A0A329MKN6-F1
#
_entry.id   AF-A0A329MKN6-F1
#
_cell.length_a   1.000
_cell.length_b   1.000
_cell.length_c   1.000
_cell.angle_alpha   90.00
_cell.angle_beta   90.00
_cell.angle_gamma   90.00
#
_symmetry.space_group_name_H-M   'P 1'
#
loop_
_entity.id
_entity.type
_entity.pdbx_description
1 polymer ?
#
loop_
_entity_poly.entity_id
_entity_poly.type
_entity_poly.pdbx_seq_one_letter_code
_entity_poly.pdbx_strand_id
1 'polypeptide(L)'
;MQIGAIIEKGPMDWQIIQQMNGQAVISLSGSWTAKDNAVAPRVFARIVNEETGETVIPWKKSDDEGNGKWKMTIANVPAGGLYRLETCLSLNAEHDQAMEWAVRGDMIHHIGVGDVFVIAGQSNAAGYGKDPAYDPPEIGLHILRNNGKWALASHPMNESTGIVHEANREISNPGHSPYLSFARKLKRALGYPIGLIQTACGSSPLSAWNPEEDGYLYRNMMDILHSQEAGKVKGVLWYQGCSDTAVEESLTYLERFKRMTTRLREDLDDPGLPLLTVQLNRWVHPVHETSDRNWGRVREAQRQAARQIDGVYVVPSIDFGLSDTAHISASSNLVLGERLARKALTYLYGKPVLCDAPDIEEAVKTGPGQIRFQFTHVSDRLFVYHQGAEELPFVAEDDEGFLHAVGFEQTAPHAITVTFNREWSGACRVHGAFEQHPKSFVPIDFASHLPMLAFYDIAVKESE
;
A
#
# COMPACT_ATOMS: atom_id res chain seq x y z
N MET A 1 -10.85 38.62 -19.87
CA MET A 1 -10.37 37.67 -20.88
C MET A 1 -8.94 37.29 -20.50
N GLN A 2 -8.68 36.00 -20.33
CA GLN A 2 -7.34 35.48 -20.02
C GLN A 2 -6.50 35.58 -21.29
N ILE A 3 -5.28 36.10 -21.19
CA ILE A 3 -4.41 36.42 -22.34
C ILE A 3 -3.18 35.54 -22.26
N GLY A 4 -2.72 35.02 -23.39
CA GLY A 4 -1.55 34.15 -23.52
C GLY A 4 -1.93 32.68 -23.56
N ALA A 5 -1.01 31.79 -23.18
CA ALA A 5 -1.26 30.34 -23.17
C ALA A 5 -2.15 29.93 -21.98
N ILE A 6 -3.15 29.09 -22.24
CA ILE A 6 -4.12 28.58 -21.26
C ILE A 6 -4.03 27.05 -21.28
N ILE A 7 -3.88 26.45 -20.10
CA ILE A 7 -3.83 24.99 -19.97
C ILE A 7 -5.25 24.48 -19.68
N GLU A 8 -5.74 23.57 -20.52
CA GLU A 8 -7.07 22.94 -20.36
C GLU A 8 -6.96 21.47 -19.95
N LYS A 9 -5.87 20.80 -20.33
CA LYS A 9 -5.51 19.44 -19.87
C LYS A 9 -4.02 19.37 -19.57
N GLY A 10 -3.68 18.67 -18.49
CA GLY A 10 -2.32 18.51 -17.99
C GLY A 10 -2.32 18.07 -16.53
N PRO A 11 -1.14 18.06 -15.88
CA PRO A 11 -1.06 17.75 -14.46
C PRO A 11 -1.73 18.83 -13.62
N MET A 12 -2.08 18.47 -12.39
CA MET A 12 -2.63 19.39 -11.39
C MET A 12 -1.52 19.94 -10.49
N ASP A 13 -1.79 21.07 -9.83
CA ASP A 13 -0.96 21.52 -8.72
C ASP A 13 -0.82 20.39 -7.69
N TRP A 14 0.37 20.24 -7.11
CA TRP A 14 0.71 19.17 -6.14
C TRP A 14 0.73 17.75 -6.71
N GLN A 15 0.51 17.52 -8.00
CA GLN A 15 0.50 16.15 -8.54
C GLN A 15 1.89 15.51 -8.51
N ILE A 16 1.95 14.26 -8.04
CA ILE A 16 3.11 13.40 -8.27
C ILE A 16 2.83 12.55 -9.50
N ILE A 17 3.71 12.66 -10.48
CA ILE A 17 3.64 11.94 -11.76
C ILE A 17 4.51 10.69 -11.63
N GLN A 18 3.93 9.53 -11.94
CA GLN A 18 4.63 8.25 -11.85
C GLN A 18 5.86 8.24 -12.79
N GLN A 19 7.03 8.00 -12.21
CA GLN A 19 8.27 7.84 -12.94
C GLN A 19 8.43 6.41 -13.49
N MET A 20 9.16 6.28 -14.58
CA MET A 20 9.70 5.03 -15.10
C MET A 20 11.20 5.24 -15.34
N ASN A 21 12.04 4.40 -14.71
CA ASN A 21 13.49 4.44 -14.85
C ASN A 21 14.12 5.83 -14.55
N GLY A 22 13.59 6.51 -13.53
CA GLY A 22 14.05 7.82 -13.07
C GLY A 22 13.53 9.00 -13.87
N GLN A 23 12.54 8.82 -14.76
CA GLN A 23 11.99 9.89 -15.60
C GLN A 23 10.49 9.75 -15.81
N ALA A 24 9.82 10.84 -16.19
CA ALA A 24 8.42 10.84 -16.60
C ALA A 24 8.20 11.60 -17.91
N VAL A 25 7.02 11.38 -18.49
CA VAL A 25 6.50 12.09 -19.64
C VAL A 25 5.29 12.90 -19.19
N ILE A 26 5.24 14.19 -19.56
CA ILE A 26 4.14 15.09 -19.22
C ILE A 26 3.45 15.53 -20.51
N SER A 27 2.14 15.32 -20.60
CA SER A 27 1.32 15.77 -21.71
C SER A 27 0.49 16.99 -21.30
N LEU A 28 0.35 17.95 -22.21
CA LEU A 28 -0.40 19.19 -22.00
C LEU A 28 -1.19 19.54 -23.26
N SER A 29 -2.35 20.15 -23.08
CA SER A 29 -3.05 20.82 -24.17
C SER A 29 -3.91 21.96 -23.66
N GLY A 30 -4.26 22.86 -24.56
CA GLY A 30 -5.20 23.91 -24.26
C GLY A 30 -5.37 24.90 -25.39
N SER A 31 -5.61 26.15 -25.03
CA SER A 31 -5.82 27.24 -25.96
C SER A 31 -4.86 28.39 -25.71
N TRP A 32 -4.78 29.33 -26.65
CA TRP A 32 -4.11 30.59 -26.42
C TRP A 32 -4.97 31.75 -26.93
N THR A 33 -4.77 32.93 -26.35
CA THR A 33 -5.46 34.15 -26.79
C THR A 33 -4.48 35.32 -26.80
N ALA A 34 -4.47 36.14 -27.85
CA ALA A 34 -3.62 37.32 -27.94
C ALA A 34 -4.48 38.60 -28.01
N LYS A 35 -3.99 39.70 -27.44
CA LYS A 35 -4.57 41.04 -27.63
C LYS A 35 -4.11 41.69 -28.92
N ASP A 36 -2.86 41.43 -29.29
CA ASP A 36 -2.19 42.03 -30.43
C ASP A 36 -2.21 41.10 -31.65
N ASN A 37 -1.92 41.63 -32.83
CA ASN A 37 -1.77 40.83 -34.03
C ASN A 37 -0.62 39.82 -33.85
N ALA A 38 -0.93 38.55 -34.04
CA ALA A 38 0.03 37.46 -33.97
C ALA A 38 0.35 36.95 -35.39
N VAL A 39 1.63 36.68 -35.65
CA VAL A 39 2.12 36.08 -36.88
C VAL A 39 2.70 34.72 -36.52
N ALA A 40 2.06 33.63 -36.96
CA ALA A 40 2.43 32.26 -36.57
C ALA A 40 2.65 32.06 -35.05
N PRO A 41 1.67 32.40 -34.19
CA PRO A 41 1.80 32.27 -32.75
C PRO A 41 2.07 30.83 -32.31
N ARG A 42 2.92 30.66 -31.29
CA ARG A 42 3.23 29.35 -30.69
C ARG A 42 3.30 29.40 -29.19
N VAL A 43 2.77 28.36 -28.55
CA VAL A 43 2.96 28.12 -27.13
C VAL A 43 4.30 27.41 -26.92
N PHE A 44 4.99 27.82 -25.87
CA PHE A 44 6.18 27.15 -25.35
C PHE A 44 5.95 26.77 -23.90
N ALA A 45 6.56 25.67 -23.46
CA ALA A 45 6.59 25.32 -22.05
C ALA A 45 7.99 24.93 -21.59
N ARG A 46 8.27 25.18 -20.32
CA ARG A 46 9.50 24.75 -19.64
C ARG A 46 9.18 24.19 -18.27
N ILE A 47 10.17 23.51 -17.68
CA ILE A 47 10.09 23.01 -16.31
C ILE A 47 11.28 23.55 -15.53
N VAL A 48 11.00 24.13 -14.36
CA VAL A 48 12.03 24.68 -13.47
C VAL A 48 11.93 24.03 -12.10
N ASN A 49 13.06 23.90 -11.41
CA ASN A 49 13.11 23.50 -10.02
C ASN A 49 12.61 24.67 -9.15
N GLU A 50 11.62 24.43 -8.27
CA GLU A 50 11.04 25.49 -7.44
C GLU A 50 11.96 25.93 -6.31
N GLU A 51 12.83 25.05 -5.83
CA GLU A 51 13.79 25.35 -4.76
C GLU A 51 14.93 26.23 -5.27
N THR A 52 15.50 25.90 -6.43
CA THR A 52 16.70 26.58 -6.96
C THR A 52 16.41 27.62 -8.05
N GLY A 53 15.23 27.54 -8.68
CA GLY A 53 14.90 28.32 -9.89
C GLY A 53 15.62 27.83 -11.16
N GLU A 54 16.41 26.76 -11.08
CA GLU A 54 17.16 26.24 -12.21
C GLU A 54 16.25 25.63 -13.27
N THR A 55 16.65 25.78 -14.53
CA THR A 55 15.94 25.16 -15.65
C THR A 55 16.23 23.66 -15.68
N VAL A 56 15.18 22.86 -15.53
CA VAL A 56 15.24 21.39 -15.63
C VAL A 56 14.99 20.96 -17.08
N ILE A 57 13.93 21.50 -17.69
CA ILE A 57 13.65 21.36 -19.11
C ILE A 57 13.59 22.77 -19.70
N PRO A 58 14.40 23.11 -20.72
CA PRO A 58 14.34 24.42 -21.37
C PRO A 58 13.03 24.61 -22.15
N TRP A 59 12.76 25.83 -22.60
CA TRP A 59 11.60 26.14 -23.43
C TRP A 59 11.49 25.20 -24.63
N LYS A 60 10.40 24.44 -24.68
CA LYS A 60 10.04 23.56 -25.79
C LYS A 60 8.80 24.09 -26.50
N LYS A 61 8.87 24.14 -27.82
CA LYS A 61 7.76 24.55 -28.68
C LYS A 61 6.66 23.49 -28.67
N SER A 62 5.41 23.91 -28.56
CA SER A 62 4.24 23.04 -28.69
C SER A 62 3.94 22.70 -30.15
N ASP A 63 3.08 21.71 -30.36
CA ASP A 63 2.31 21.52 -31.60
C ASP A 63 1.14 22.52 -31.66
N ASP A 64 0.66 22.81 -32.86
CA ASP A 64 -0.44 23.75 -33.13
C ASP A 64 -1.51 22.94 -33.82
N GLU A 65 -2.68 22.94 -33.21
CA GLU A 65 -3.83 22.19 -33.70
C GLU A 65 -4.76 23.09 -34.53
N GLY A 66 -4.33 24.33 -34.81
CA GLY A 66 -5.14 25.34 -35.47
C GLY A 66 -6.18 25.96 -34.53
N ASN A 67 -6.83 27.03 -35.01
CA ASN A 67 -7.93 27.72 -34.30
C ASN A 67 -7.58 28.13 -32.85
N GLY A 68 -6.33 28.48 -32.58
CA GLY A 68 -5.88 28.90 -31.25
C GLY A 68 -5.69 27.75 -30.25
N LYS A 69 -5.64 26.50 -30.71
CA LYS A 69 -5.42 25.31 -29.87
C LYS A 69 -4.01 24.77 -30.02
N TRP A 70 -3.50 24.19 -28.93
CA TRP A 70 -2.14 23.66 -28.88
C TRP A 70 -2.09 22.37 -28.06
N LYS A 71 -1.09 21.54 -28.33
CA LYS A 71 -0.76 20.35 -27.55
C LYS A 71 0.75 20.16 -27.48
N MET A 72 1.25 19.48 -26.46
CA MET A 72 2.65 19.09 -26.40
C MET A 72 2.89 17.92 -25.46
N THR A 73 4.03 17.26 -25.67
CA THR A 73 4.56 16.24 -24.77
C THR A 73 5.98 16.61 -24.37
N ILE A 74 6.22 16.72 -23.07
CA ILE A 74 7.53 16.94 -22.47
C ILE A 74 8.05 15.59 -21.98
N ALA A 75 8.92 14.98 -22.78
CA ALA A 75 9.62 13.75 -22.39
C ALA A 75 10.85 14.02 -21.51
N ASN A 76 11.29 12.97 -20.80
CA ASN A 76 12.52 12.89 -20.01
C ASN A 76 12.58 13.89 -18.84
N VAL A 77 11.44 14.14 -18.18
CA VAL A 77 11.42 14.94 -16.95
C VAL A 77 12.00 14.09 -15.82
N PRO A 78 13.13 14.47 -15.20
CA PRO A 78 13.81 13.61 -14.23
C PRO A 78 13.02 13.48 -12.92
N ALA A 79 13.10 12.32 -12.29
CA ALA A 79 12.60 12.09 -10.94
C ALA A 79 13.20 13.11 -9.96
N GLY A 80 12.35 13.68 -9.11
CA GLY A 80 12.69 14.81 -8.26
C GLY A 80 11.59 15.87 -8.23
N GLY A 81 12.01 17.09 -7.94
CA GLY A 81 11.14 18.23 -7.70
C GLY A 81 11.12 18.65 -6.22
N LEU A 82 10.28 19.59 -5.84
CA LEU A 82 9.14 20.04 -6.62
C LEU A 82 9.52 20.95 -7.80
N TYR A 83 8.80 20.78 -8.90
CA TYR A 83 8.96 21.54 -10.12
C TYR A 83 7.78 22.48 -10.33
N ARG A 84 8.04 23.55 -11.07
CA ARG A 84 7.02 24.42 -11.67
C ARG A 84 7.04 24.24 -13.17
N LEU A 85 5.88 24.00 -13.73
CA LEU A 85 5.65 24.02 -15.16
C LEU A 85 5.22 25.43 -15.56
N GLU A 86 5.91 26.01 -16.53
CA GLU A 86 5.61 27.35 -17.01
C GLU A 86 5.29 27.32 -18.49
N THR A 87 4.23 28.00 -18.90
CA THR A 87 3.91 28.21 -20.31
C THR A 87 4.04 29.68 -20.70
N CYS A 88 4.32 29.94 -21.97
CA CYS A 88 4.26 31.27 -22.56
C CYS A 88 3.79 31.19 -24.02
N LEU A 89 3.39 32.33 -24.58
CA LEU A 89 2.93 32.48 -25.96
C LEU A 89 3.87 33.44 -26.69
N SER A 90 4.57 32.93 -27.71
CA SER A 90 5.23 33.77 -28.70
C SER A 90 4.20 34.25 -29.72
N LEU A 91 4.16 35.58 -29.96
CA LEU A 91 3.30 36.18 -30.97
C LEU A 91 3.94 36.22 -32.36
N ASN A 92 5.25 35.92 -32.45
CA ASN A 92 6.00 35.80 -33.69
C ASN A 92 7.08 34.73 -33.53
N ALA A 93 6.68 33.46 -33.67
CA ALA A 93 7.57 32.32 -33.44
C ALA A 93 8.59 32.09 -34.58
N GLU A 94 8.47 32.84 -35.69
CA GLU A 94 9.41 32.82 -36.82
C GLU A 94 10.55 33.83 -36.65
N HIS A 95 10.48 34.69 -35.63
CA HIS A 95 11.54 35.63 -35.26
C HIS A 95 12.20 35.22 -33.95
N ASP A 96 13.47 35.57 -33.78
CA ASP A 96 14.28 35.20 -32.61
C ASP A 96 13.85 36.02 -31.37
N GLN A 97 12.70 35.67 -30.81
CA GLN A 97 12.17 36.26 -29.58
C GLN A 97 12.78 35.54 -28.37
N ALA A 98 13.30 36.32 -27.43
CA ALA A 98 13.66 35.83 -26.10
C ALA A 98 12.40 35.38 -25.34
N MET A 99 12.27 34.07 -25.09
CA MET A 99 11.06 33.46 -24.53
C MET A 99 10.73 33.93 -23.11
N GLU A 100 11.72 34.39 -22.35
CA GLU A 100 11.53 35.01 -21.04
C GLU A 100 10.73 36.33 -21.09
N TRP A 101 10.64 36.96 -22.27
CA TRP A 101 9.86 38.17 -22.53
C TRP A 101 8.63 37.90 -23.42
N ALA A 102 8.29 36.63 -23.67
CA ALA A 102 7.08 36.25 -24.38
C ALA A 102 5.81 36.54 -23.56
N VAL A 103 4.64 36.53 -24.21
CA VAL A 103 3.36 36.74 -23.52
C VAL A 103 3.16 35.61 -22.51
N ARG A 104 2.73 35.95 -21.30
CA ARG A 104 2.56 34.99 -20.19
C ARG A 104 1.68 33.80 -20.56
N GLY A 105 1.85 32.68 -19.87
CA GLY A 105 0.92 31.56 -19.90
C GLY A 105 0.50 31.14 -18.49
N ASP A 106 -0.31 30.11 -18.40
CA ASP A 106 -0.64 29.47 -17.14
C ASP A 106 0.57 28.68 -16.61
N MET A 107 0.61 28.51 -15.29
CA MET A 107 1.63 27.74 -14.59
C MET A 107 0.97 26.66 -13.75
N ILE A 108 1.70 25.55 -13.54
CA ILE A 108 1.31 24.49 -12.62
C ILE A 108 2.44 24.34 -11.61
N HIS A 109 2.07 24.37 -10.33
CA HIS A 109 3.00 24.46 -9.21
C HIS A 109 3.13 23.13 -8.47
N HIS A 110 4.25 22.98 -7.77
CA HIS A 110 4.42 21.91 -6.79
C HIS A 110 4.30 20.49 -7.37
N ILE A 111 4.56 20.30 -8.67
CA ILE A 111 4.53 18.96 -9.28
C ILE A 111 5.80 18.19 -8.92
N GLY A 112 5.69 16.90 -8.69
CA GLY A 112 6.84 16.02 -8.50
C GLY A 112 6.86 14.90 -9.53
N VAL A 113 8.05 14.39 -9.82
CA VAL A 113 8.22 13.14 -10.57
C VAL A 113 8.78 12.09 -9.62
N GLY A 114 8.03 11.02 -9.38
CA GLY A 114 8.34 10.06 -8.33
C GLY A 114 7.44 8.83 -8.40
N ASP A 115 7.34 8.09 -7.30
CA ASP A 115 6.51 6.88 -7.27
C ASP A 115 5.14 7.16 -6.65
N VAL A 116 4.10 6.60 -7.28
CA VAL A 116 2.70 6.75 -6.91
C VAL A 116 2.16 5.40 -6.44
N PHE A 117 1.58 5.36 -5.24
CA PHE A 117 0.99 4.14 -4.67
C PHE A 117 -0.50 4.31 -4.45
N VAL A 118 -1.26 3.25 -4.71
CA VAL A 118 -2.70 3.20 -4.45
C VAL A 118 -2.96 2.61 -3.09
N ILE A 119 -3.84 3.23 -2.31
CA ILE A 119 -4.29 2.74 -1.01
C ILE A 119 -5.67 2.12 -1.17
N ALA A 120 -5.76 0.80 -0.96
CA ALA A 120 -6.99 0.03 -1.12
C ALA A 120 -7.25 -0.90 0.07
N GLY A 121 -8.50 -1.31 0.22
CA GLY A 121 -8.97 -2.16 1.31
C GLY A 121 -9.98 -1.44 2.21
N GLN A 122 -9.99 -1.78 3.50
CA GLN A 122 -11.04 -1.37 4.43
C GLN A 122 -10.60 -0.28 5.43
N SER A 123 -11.28 -0.18 6.58
CA SER A 123 -11.09 0.87 7.60
C SER A 123 -9.64 1.03 8.09
N ASN A 124 -8.89 -0.06 8.28
CA ASN A 124 -7.48 0.03 8.66
C ASN A 124 -6.58 0.62 7.53
N ALA A 125 -6.95 0.45 6.26
CA ALA A 125 -6.31 1.14 5.14
C ALA A 125 -6.76 2.62 5.06
N ALA A 126 -8.07 2.87 5.12
CA ALA A 126 -8.62 4.23 5.15
C ALA A 126 -8.01 5.10 6.26
N GLY A 127 -7.67 4.46 7.38
CA GLY A 127 -7.06 5.07 8.55
C GLY A 127 -8.11 5.37 9.60
N TYR A 128 -8.16 4.54 10.64
CA TYR A 128 -9.12 4.66 11.74
C TYR A 128 -8.43 4.83 13.11
N GLY A 129 -7.11 5.03 13.15
CA GLY A 129 -6.39 5.28 14.39
C GLY A 129 -6.88 6.58 15.06
N LYS A 130 -7.40 6.48 16.29
CA LYS A 130 -8.01 7.60 17.04
C LYS A 130 -7.14 8.21 18.13
N ASP A 131 -6.11 7.49 18.56
CA ASP A 131 -5.11 8.01 19.49
C ASP A 131 -4.19 9.04 18.81
N PRO A 132 -3.61 9.99 19.55
CA PRO A 132 -2.66 10.95 19.00
C PRO A 132 -1.32 10.29 18.69
N ALA A 133 -0.73 10.65 17.54
CA ALA A 133 0.66 10.31 17.18
C ALA A 133 1.30 11.49 16.44
N TYR A 134 2.63 11.65 16.59
CA TYR A 134 3.37 12.69 15.87
C TYR A 134 3.70 12.22 14.46
N ASP A 135 2.90 12.65 13.49
CA ASP A 135 3.07 12.32 12.07
C ASP A 135 2.72 13.53 11.18
N PRO A 136 3.56 14.58 11.14
CA PRO A 136 3.24 15.84 10.48
C PRO A 136 3.29 15.72 8.93
N PRO A 137 2.53 16.56 8.20
CA PRO A 137 2.68 16.70 6.76
C PRO A 137 4.11 17.09 6.36
N GLU A 138 4.57 16.63 5.20
CA GLU A 138 5.93 16.87 4.70
C GLU A 138 5.92 17.14 3.19
N ILE A 139 6.54 18.25 2.75
CA ILE A 139 6.66 18.61 1.33
C ILE A 139 7.28 17.45 0.54
N GLY A 140 6.72 17.14 -0.64
CA GLY A 140 7.11 15.98 -1.43
C GLY A 140 6.42 14.67 -1.04
N LEU A 141 5.52 14.69 -0.05
CA LEU A 141 4.56 13.61 0.20
C LEU A 141 3.17 14.14 -0.14
N HIS A 142 2.62 13.75 -1.28
CA HIS A 142 1.33 14.29 -1.75
C HIS A 142 0.30 13.18 -1.90
N ILE A 143 -0.97 13.56 -1.86
CA ILE A 143 -2.10 12.65 -1.94
C ILE A 143 -3.15 13.19 -2.91
N LEU A 144 -3.68 12.32 -3.76
CA LEU A 144 -4.95 12.55 -4.44
C LEU A 144 -6.07 12.28 -3.45
N ARG A 145 -6.79 13.34 -3.07
CA ARG A 145 -7.93 13.24 -2.14
C ARG A 145 -9.19 12.81 -2.88
N ASN A 146 -10.18 12.36 -2.11
CA ASN A 146 -11.48 11.94 -2.62
C ASN A 146 -12.27 13.06 -3.35
N ASN A 147 -11.87 14.32 -3.22
CA ASN A 147 -12.41 15.45 -3.98
C ASN A 147 -11.81 15.62 -5.40
N GLY A 148 -10.97 14.67 -5.83
CA GLY A 148 -10.33 14.67 -7.14
C GLY A 148 -9.17 15.64 -7.27
N LYS A 149 -8.66 16.21 -6.17
CA LYS A 149 -7.54 17.16 -6.17
C LYS A 149 -6.33 16.60 -5.45
N TRP A 150 -5.16 16.84 -6.04
CA TRP A 150 -3.88 16.62 -5.37
C TRP A 150 -3.65 17.68 -4.29
N ALA A 151 -3.03 17.26 -3.19
CA ALA A 151 -2.69 18.12 -2.07
C ALA A 151 -1.49 17.56 -1.30
N LEU A 152 -0.91 18.37 -0.42
CA LEU A 152 -0.01 17.88 0.61
C LEU A 152 -0.68 16.77 1.44
N ALA A 153 0.01 15.64 1.59
CA ALA A 153 -0.50 14.50 2.34
C ALA A 153 -0.58 14.82 3.83
N SER A 154 -1.75 14.62 4.42
CA SER A 154 -2.01 14.84 5.84
C SER A 154 -3.12 13.92 6.33
N HIS A 155 -3.09 13.61 7.63
CA HIS A 155 -4.19 12.90 8.29
C HIS A 155 -5.39 13.84 8.52
N PRO A 156 -6.62 13.30 8.52
CA PRO A 156 -6.96 11.96 8.04
C PRO A 156 -6.88 11.86 6.50
N MET A 157 -6.35 10.74 5.99
CA MET A 157 -6.09 10.57 4.57
C MET A 157 -7.35 10.24 3.75
N ASN A 158 -8.35 9.58 4.34
CA ASN A 158 -9.61 9.22 3.67
C ASN A 158 -10.78 10.17 3.93
N GLU A 159 -10.50 11.45 4.17
CA GLU A 159 -11.56 12.43 4.38
C GLU A 159 -12.44 12.63 3.12
N SER A 160 -13.73 12.91 3.34
CA SER A 160 -14.76 12.90 2.29
C SER A 160 -15.29 14.29 1.92
N THR A 161 -14.59 15.37 2.30
CA THR A 161 -15.02 16.75 2.02
C THR A 161 -14.96 17.02 0.53
N GLY A 162 -16.11 17.34 -0.08
CA GLY A 162 -16.20 17.63 -1.51
C GLY A 162 -15.93 16.40 -2.39
N ILE A 163 -16.19 15.20 -1.86
CA ILE A 163 -15.99 13.93 -2.55
C ILE A 163 -16.68 13.92 -3.93
N VAL A 164 -15.93 13.48 -4.95
CA VAL A 164 -16.42 13.35 -6.33
C VAL A 164 -16.69 11.88 -6.70
N HIS A 165 -16.13 10.95 -5.94
CA HIS A 165 -16.31 9.50 -6.07
C HIS A 165 -17.06 8.94 -4.85
N GLU A 166 -18.41 8.90 -4.90
CA GLU A 166 -19.20 8.58 -3.70
C GLU A 166 -19.04 7.14 -3.19
N ALA A 167 -18.56 6.21 -4.04
CA ALA A 167 -18.47 4.79 -3.72
C ALA A 167 -17.56 4.49 -2.53
N ASN A 168 -16.47 5.25 -2.33
CA ASN A 168 -15.57 5.08 -1.19
C ASN A 168 -15.75 6.17 -0.11
N ARG A 169 -16.95 6.76 -0.01
CA ARG A 169 -17.30 7.72 1.05
C ARG A 169 -17.31 7.05 2.42
N GLU A 170 -16.56 7.62 3.37
CA GLU A 170 -16.63 7.17 4.75
C GLU A 170 -17.90 7.67 5.45
N ILE A 171 -18.53 6.79 6.24
CA ILE A 171 -19.71 7.13 7.06
C ILE A 171 -19.28 7.86 8.34
N SER A 172 -18.09 7.54 8.85
CA SER A 172 -17.53 8.14 10.06
C SER A 172 -16.28 8.93 9.74
N ASN A 173 -15.96 9.95 10.54
CA ASN A 173 -14.71 10.67 10.37
C ASN A 173 -13.53 9.70 10.47
N PRO A 174 -12.64 9.63 9.47
CA PRO A 174 -11.43 8.82 9.55
C PRO A 174 -10.43 9.40 10.55
N GLY A 175 -9.34 8.69 10.79
CA GLY A 175 -8.25 9.04 11.70
C GLY A 175 -6.88 8.86 11.07
N HIS A 176 -5.91 8.46 11.88
CA HIS A 176 -4.55 8.21 11.45
C HIS A 176 -4.47 6.97 10.54
N SER A 177 -3.63 7.04 9.51
CA SER A 177 -3.37 5.97 8.52
C SER A 177 -1.88 5.59 8.51
N PRO A 178 -1.48 4.36 8.15
CA PRO A 178 -0.06 3.99 8.08
C PRO A 178 0.70 4.64 6.92
N TYR A 179 -0.01 5.14 5.91
CA TYR A 179 0.59 5.39 4.60
C TYR A 179 1.39 6.70 4.48
N LEU A 180 1.20 7.65 5.40
CA LEU A 180 2.08 8.83 5.49
C LEU A 180 3.49 8.44 5.96
N SER A 181 3.57 7.61 7.01
CA SER A 181 4.83 7.04 7.50
C SER A 181 5.53 6.21 6.41
N PHE A 182 4.76 5.36 5.70
CA PHE A 182 5.25 4.60 4.54
C PHE A 182 5.91 5.51 3.49
N ALA A 183 5.17 6.52 3.01
CA ALA A 183 5.64 7.42 1.97
C ALA A 183 6.87 8.22 2.42
N ARG A 184 6.90 8.67 3.68
CA ARG A 184 8.05 9.36 4.26
C ARG A 184 9.31 8.52 4.25
N LYS A 185 9.19 7.25 4.65
CA LYS A 185 10.34 6.34 4.68
C LYS A 185 10.91 6.10 3.28
N LEU A 186 10.03 5.94 2.28
CA LEU A 186 10.44 5.82 0.88
C LEU A 186 11.11 7.10 0.37
N LYS A 187 10.48 8.26 0.55
CA LYS A 187 11.05 9.55 0.14
C LYS A 187 12.46 9.75 0.69
N ARG A 188 12.67 9.50 1.99
CA ARG A 188 14.00 9.60 2.63
C ARG A 188 15.04 8.67 2.02
N ALA A 189 14.64 7.46 1.63
CA ALA A 189 15.54 6.45 1.10
C ALA A 189 15.82 6.59 -0.40
N LEU A 190 14.88 7.15 -1.16
CA LEU A 190 14.91 7.21 -2.62
C LEU A 190 15.29 8.61 -3.15
N GLY A 191 15.07 9.67 -2.35
CA GLY A 191 15.49 11.03 -2.68
C GLY A 191 14.56 11.80 -3.60
N TYR A 192 13.36 11.27 -3.91
CA TYR A 192 12.34 11.94 -4.72
C TYR A 192 10.94 11.89 -4.07
N PRO A 193 10.00 12.74 -4.52
CA PRO A 193 8.64 12.80 -3.98
C PRO A 193 7.85 11.48 -4.11
N ILE A 194 6.92 11.24 -3.18
CA ILE A 194 6.01 10.08 -3.20
C ILE A 194 4.56 10.56 -3.28
N GLY A 195 3.80 9.97 -4.21
CA GLY A 195 2.38 10.19 -4.39
C GLY A 195 1.55 9.06 -3.79
N LEU A 196 0.39 9.40 -3.24
CA LEU A 196 -0.59 8.45 -2.72
C LEU A 196 -1.94 8.70 -3.41
N ILE A 197 -2.65 7.62 -3.73
CA ILE A 197 -4.02 7.68 -4.25
C ILE A 197 -4.91 6.95 -3.26
N GLN A 198 -5.84 7.65 -2.63
CA GLN A 198 -6.73 7.07 -1.63
C GLN A 198 -7.98 6.50 -2.30
N THR A 199 -8.23 5.20 -2.14
CA THR A 199 -9.45 4.54 -2.64
C THR A 199 -10.11 3.63 -1.61
N ALA A 200 -9.52 3.43 -0.42
CA ALA A 200 -10.04 2.53 0.60
C ALA A 200 -11.42 2.97 1.12
N CYS A 201 -12.17 2.01 1.66
CA CYS A 201 -13.51 2.24 2.19
C CYS A 201 -13.79 1.34 3.40
N GLY A 202 -14.15 1.94 4.53
CA GLY A 202 -14.55 1.24 5.75
C GLY A 202 -15.54 0.09 5.52
N SER A 203 -15.36 -0.99 6.30
CA SER A 203 -16.22 -2.19 6.31
C SER A 203 -16.36 -2.94 4.99
N SER A 204 -15.61 -2.59 3.94
CA SER A 204 -15.73 -3.24 2.63
C SER A 204 -15.26 -4.71 2.64
N PRO A 205 -16.10 -5.65 2.17
CA PRO A 205 -15.68 -7.03 1.93
C PRO A 205 -14.85 -7.13 0.65
N LEU A 206 -14.10 -8.22 0.48
CA LEU A 206 -13.31 -8.49 -0.73
C LEU A 206 -14.18 -8.52 -1.99
N SER A 207 -15.44 -8.93 -1.88
CA SER A 207 -16.40 -8.94 -3.00
C SER A 207 -16.63 -7.55 -3.61
N ALA A 208 -16.54 -6.47 -2.83
CA ALA A 208 -16.62 -5.09 -3.33
C ALA A 208 -15.40 -4.68 -4.18
N TRP A 209 -14.28 -5.39 -3.98
CA TRP A 209 -13.01 -5.18 -4.64
C TRP A 209 -12.73 -6.20 -5.76
N ASN A 210 -13.65 -7.14 -6.01
CA ASN A 210 -13.53 -8.10 -7.09
C ASN A 210 -14.54 -7.77 -8.20
N PRO A 211 -14.12 -7.38 -9.41
CA PRO A 211 -15.04 -7.03 -10.50
C PRO A 211 -15.87 -8.22 -11.01
N GLU A 212 -15.51 -9.45 -10.64
CA GLU A 212 -16.26 -10.67 -10.95
C GLU A 212 -17.26 -11.05 -9.84
N GLU A 213 -17.34 -10.25 -8.78
CA GLU A 213 -18.35 -10.31 -7.71
C GLU A 213 -19.18 -9.01 -7.72
N ASP A 214 -19.24 -8.26 -6.61
CA ASP A 214 -19.92 -6.95 -6.58
C ASP A 214 -19.08 -5.88 -7.29
N GLY A 215 -17.81 -5.72 -6.88
CA GLY A 215 -16.80 -4.96 -7.61
C GLY A 215 -17.00 -3.44 -7.68
N TYR A 216 -17.94 -2.86 -6.93
CA TYR A 216 -18.22 -1.42 -7.03
C TYR A 216 -17.04 -0.54 -6.59
N LEU A 217 -16.27 -0.95 -5.57
CA LEU A 217 -15.05 -0.24 -5.16
C LEU A 217 -13.89 -0.48 -6.11
N TYR A 218 -13.81 -1.67 -6.71
CA TYR A 218 -12.83 -1.94 -7.76
C TYR A 218 -13.03 -1.00 -8.95
N ARG A 219 -14.25 -0.91 -9.48
CA ARG A 219 -14.58 -0.02 -10.60
C ARG A 219 -14.30 1.45 -10.24
N ASN A 220 -14.67 1.87 -9.03
CA ASN A 220 -14.37 3.21 -8.54
C ASN A 220 -12.85 3.49 -8.47
N MET A 221 -12.05 2.55 -7.97
CA MET A 221 -10.59 2.66 -7.96
C MET A 221 -10.06 2.81 -9.40
N MET A 222 -10.53 2.00 -10.35
CA MET A 222 -10.11 2.11 -11.74
C MET A 222 -10.51 3.46 -12.37
N ASP A 223 -11.71 3.96 -12.08
CA ASP A 223 -12.15 5.29 -12.54
C ASP A 223 -11.26 6.41 -11.99
N ILE A 224 -10.89 6.33 -10.70
CA ILE A 224 -9.94 7.26 -10.08
C ILE A 224 -8.59 7.18 -10.80
N LEU A 225 -8.04 5.99 -11.02
CA LEU A 225 -6.73 5.82 -11.67
C LEU A 225 -6.72 6.35 -13.12
N HIS A 226 -7.78 6.09 -13.88
CA HIS A 226 -7.93 6.59 -15.25
C HIS A 226 -8.13 8.11 -15.31
N SER A 227 -8.78 8.72 -14.30
CA SER A 227 -9.03 10.17 -14.26
C SER A 227 -7.75 11.02 -14.16
N GLN A 228 -6.66 10.44 -13.67
CA GLN A 228 -5.44 11.18 -13.36
C GLN A 228 -4.47 11.30 -14.54
N GLU A 229 -4.82 10.74 -15.71
CA GLU A 229 -3.87 10.39 -16.77
C GLU A 229 -2.65 9.62 -16.22
N ALA A 230 -2.76 9.06 -15.01
CA ALA A 230 -1.64 8.54 -14.24
C ALA A 230 -1.03 7.33 -14.91
N GLY A 231 -1.82 6.59 -15.70
CA GLY A 231 -1.43 5.52 -16.62
C GLY A 231 -0.83 4.28 -15.95
N LYS A 232 -0.03 4.45 -14.90
CA LYS A 232 0.71 3.45 -14.15
C LYS A 232 0.89 3.93 -12.71
N VAL A 233 0.92 2.97 -11.80
CA VAL A 233 1.24 3.18 -10.38
C VAL A 233 2.36 2.23 -10.00
N LYS A 234 3.17 2.58 -9.01
CA LYS A 234 4.30 1.77 -8.56
C LYS A 234 3.86 0.50 -7.84
N GLY A 235 2.67 0.50 -7.23
CA GLY A 235 2.13 -0.64 -6.51
C GLY A 235 0.88 -0.30 -5.71
N VAL A 236 0.28 -1.33 -5.12
CA VAL A 236 -0.93 -1.22 -4.29
C VAL A 236 -0.61 -1.57 -2.85
N LEU A 237 -1.08 -0.72 -1.95
CA LEU A 237 -1.05 -0.88 -0.50
C LEU A 237 -2.43 -1.43 -0.09
N TRP A 238 -2.46 -2.69 0.34
CA TRP A 238 -3.70 -3.42 0.57
C TRP A 238 -3.85 -3.81 2.05
N TYR A 239 -4.93 -3.37 2.68
CA TYR A 239 -5.32 -3.90 3.99
C TYR A 239 -6.82 -4.13 4.08
N GLN A 240 -7.20 -5.40 3.93
CA GLN A 240 -8.57 -5.88 3.98
C GLN A 240 -8.61 -7.31 4.54
N GLY A 241 -9.75 -7.70 5.09
CA GLY A 241 -10.08 -9.10 5.39
C GLY A 241 -11.02 -9.26 6.57
N CYS A 242 -11.16 -8.25 7.45
CA CYS A 242 -12.00 -8.38 8.65
C CYS A 242 -13.48 -8.58 8.30
N SER A 243 -13.95 -8.06 7.17
CA SER A 243 -15.33 -8.27 6.70
C SER A 243 -15.56 -9.63 6.03
N ASP A 244 -14.51 -10.43 5.83
CA ASP A 244 -14.57 -11.75 5.18
C ASP A 244 -14.35 -12.89 6.20
N THR A 245 -14.45 -12.62 7.49
CA THR A 245 -14.30 -13.62 8.57
C THR A 245 -15.62 -14.32 8.91
N ALA A 246 -16.59 -14.31 7.99
CA ALA A 246 -17.75 -15.20 8.01
C ALA A 246 -17.40 -16.57 7.38
N VAL A 247 -18.23 -17.58 7.61
CA VAL A 247 -17.88 -18.98 7.32
C VAL A 247 -17.61 -19.19 5.83
N GLU A 248 -18.48 -18.71 4.95
CA GLU A 248 -18.39 -18.94 3.50
C GLU A 248 -17.25 -18.12 2.87
N GLU A 249 -17.12 -16.86 3.29
CA GLU A 249 -16.13 -15.92 2.80
C GLU A 249 -14.71 -16.33 3.22
N SER A 250 -14.53 -16.76 4.47
CA SER A 250 -13.22 -17.14 4.99
C SER A 250 -12.62 -18.35 4.27
N LEU A 251 -13.46 -19.30 3.82
CA LEU A 251 -13.04 -20.49 3.08
C LEU A 251 -12.50 -20.18 1.69
N THR A 252 -12.97 -19.10 1.06
CA THR A 252 -12.68 -18.76 -0.34
C THR A 252 -11.78 -17.54 -0.52
N TYR A 253 -11.32 -16.92 0.58
CA TYR A 253 -10.58 -15.66 0.56
C TYR A 253 -9.36 -15.68 -0.36
N LEU A 254 -8.51 -16.72 -0.28
CA LEU A 254 -7.29 -16.82 -1.10
C LEU A 254 -7.59 -16.82 -2.60
N GLU A 255 -8.57 -17.63 -3.03
CA GLU A 255 -8.92 -17.74 -4.45
C GLU A 255 -9.54 -16.43 -4.97
N ARG A 256 -10.44 -15.81 -4.19
CA ARG A 256 -11.02 -14.51 -4.53
C ARG A 256 -9.95 -13.41 -4.61
N PHE A 257 -8.98 -13.41 -3.68
CA PHE A 257 -7.88 -12.44 -3.67
C PHE A 257 -6.95 -12.63 -4.87
N LYS A 258 -6.67 -13.89 -5.26
CA LYS A 258 -5.89 -14.22 -6.44
C LYS A 258 -6.57 -13.74 -7.73
N ARG A 259 -7.89 -13.95 -7.85
CA ARG A 259 -8.69 -13.45 -8.99
C ARG A 259 -8.67 -11.92 -9.07
N MET A 260 -8.91 -11.24 -7.95
CA MET A 260 -8.83 -9.78 -7.88
C MET A 260 -7.45 -9.25 -8.28
N THR A 261 -6.37 -9.85 -7.76
CA THR A 261 -4.99 -9.45 -8.08
C THR A 261 -4.67 -9.67 -9.56
N THR A 262 -5.09 -10.80 -10.13
CA THR A 262 -4.92 -11.11 -11.55
C THR A 262 -5.63 -10.07 -12.40
N ARG A 263 -6.89 -9.77 -12.08
CA ARG A 263 -7.69 -8.82 -12.85
C ARG A 263 -7.16 -7.41 -12.77
N LEU A 264 -6.69 -6.99 -11.60
CA LEU A 264 -6.05 -5.69 -11.39
C LEU A 264 -4.81 -5.51 -12.27
N ARG A 265 -3.97 -6.55 -12.38
CA ARG A 265 -2.77 -6.55 -13.22
C ARG A 265 -3.10 -6.48 -14.71
N GLU A 266 -4.14 -7.20 -15.14
CA GLU A 266 -4.65 -7.16 -16.51
C GLU A 266 -5.20 -5.77 -16.86
N ASP A 267 -6.06 -5.21 -16.02
CA ASP A 267 -6.70 -3.92 -16.28
C ASP A 267 -5.72 -2.73 -16.24
N LEU A 268 -4.60 -2.87 -15.52
CA LEU A 268 -3.52 -1.86 -15.46
C LEU A 268 -2.37 -2.11 -16.43
N ASP A 269 -2.43 -3.17 -17.26
CA ASP A 269 -1.34 -3.58 -18.16
C ASP A 269 0.02 -3.68 -17.45
N ASP A 270 0.01 -4.27 -16.25
CA ASP A 270 1.20 -4.48 -15.43
C ASP A 270 1.15 -5.86 -14.75
N PRO A 271 1.61 -6.93 -15.43
CA PRO A 271 1.63 -8.29 -14.87
C PRO A 271 2.53 -8.40 -13.62
N GLY A 272 3.43 -7.44 -13.40
CA GLY A 272 4.35 -7.39 -12.27
C GLY A 272 3.91 -6.47 -11.14
N LEU A 273 2.70 -5.87 -11.23
CA LEU A 273 2.25 -4.86 -10.26
C LEU A 273 2.34 -5.43 -8.83
N PRO A 274 3.13 -4.82 -7.94
CA PRO A 274 3.34 -5.34 -6.61
C PRO A 274 2.18 -4.95 -5.68
N LEU A 275 1.78 -5.90 -4.82
CA LEU A 275 0.80 -5.69 -3.77
C LEU A 275 1.49 -5.87 -2.41
N LEU A 276 1.54 -4.82 -1.61
CA LEU A 276 2.04 -4.82 -0.24
C LEU A 276 0.84 -4.97 0.69
N THR A 277 0.67 -6.16 1.25
CA THR A 277 -0.49 -6.57 2.04
C THR A 277 -0.17 -6.64 3.54
N VAL A 278 -1.22 -6.66 4.36
CA VAL A 278 -1.12 -6.77 5.82
C VAL A 278 -1.89 -8.00 6.29
N GLN A 279 -1.25 -8.89 7.04
CA GLN A 279 -1.96 -9.98 7.70
C GLN A 279 -2.81 -9.40 8.84
N LEU A 280 -4.07 -9.82 8.98
CA LEU A 280 -5.02 -9.23 9.93
C LEU A 280 -4.46 -9.16 11.37
N ASN A 281 -4.69 -8.02 12.03
CA ASN A 281 -4.44 -7.87 13.47
C ASN A 281 -5.52 -8.62 14.27
N ARG A 282 -5.49 -8.50 15.59
CA ARG A 282 -6.48 -9.05 16.52
C ARG A 282 -7.77 -8.24 16.55
N TRP A 283 -8.87 -8.91 16.86
CA TRP A 283 -10.17 -8.33 17.13
C TRP A 283 -10.62 -8.71 18.54
N VAL A 284 -10.76 -7.71 19.41
CA VAL A 284 -11.03 -7.89 20.84
C VAL A 284 -12.54 -7.88 21.10
N HIS A 285 -13.18 -9.02 20.88
CA HIS A 285 -14.60 -9.25 21.14
C HIS A 285 -14.80 -10.62 21.82
N PRO A 286 -16.01 -10.91 22.36
CA PRO A 286 -16.33 -12.22 22.88
C PRO A 286 -15.93 -13.33 21.90
N VAL A 287 -15.17 -14.29 22.43
CA VAL A 287 -14.54 -15.34 21.64
C VAL A 287 -15.51 -16.50 21.44
N HIS A 288 -15.62 -16.92 20.19
CA HIS A 288 -16.32 -18.12 19.78
C HIS A 288 -15.38 -18.91 18.87
N GLU A 289 -15.31 -20.23 19.06
CA GLU A 289 -14.43 -21.10 18.28
C GLU A 289 -14.64 -20.93 16.76
N THR A 290 -15.89 -20.73 16.32
CA THR A 290 -16.21 -20.44 14.92
C THR A 290 -15.56 -19.15 14.42
N SER A 291 -15.56 -18.10 15.23
CA SER A 291 -14.90 -16.83 14.90
C SER A 291 -13.38 -16.98 14.84
N ASP A 292 -12.78 -17.73 15.77
CA ASP A 292 -11.33 -18.02 15.76
C ASP A 292 -10.91 -18.78 14.51
N ARG A 293 -11.67 -19.81 14.13
CA ARG A 293 -11.40 -20.60 12.92
C ARG A 293 -11.51 -19.74 11.67
N ASN A 294 -12.54 -18.92 11.55
CA ASN A 294 -12.71 -18.05 10.38
C ASN A 294 -11.63 -16.96 10.29
N TRP A 295 -11.23 -16.39 11.43
CA TRP A 295 -10.13 -15.42 11.49
C TRP A 295 -8.79 -16.07 11.11
N GLY A 296 -8.53 -17.27 11.63
CA GLY A 296 -7.38 -18.10 11.29
C GLY A 296 -7.30 -18.41 9.79
N ARG A 297 -8.42 -18.79 9.16
CA ARG A 297 -8.50 -19.03 7.71
C ARG A 297 -8.11 -17.80 6.89
N VAL A 298 -8.57 -16.60 7.26
CA VAL A 298 -8.22 -15.38 6.52
C VAL A 298 -6.74 -15.02 6.73
N ARG A 299 -6.20 -15.13 7.95
CA ARG A 299 -4.76 -14.90 8.19
C ARG A 299 -3.88 -15.88 7.43
N GLU A 300 -4.26 -17.16 7.37
CA GLU A 300 -3.58 -18.18 6.59
C GLU A 300 -3.67 -17.89 5.09
N ALA A 301 -4.84 -17.49 4.59
CA ALA A 301 -5.02 -17.08 3.20
C ALA A 301 -4.11 -15.90 2.82
N GLN A 302 -3.95 -14.91 3.71
CA GLN A 302 -3.04 -13.76 3.51
C GLN A 302 -1.56 -14.19 3.50
N ARG A 303 -1.18 -15.14 4.35
CA ARG A 303 0.17 -15.73 4.37
C ARG A 303 0.46 -16.50 3.08
N GLN A 304 -0.49 -17.36 2.69
CA GLN A 304 -0.39 -18.17 1.46
C GLN A 304 -0.41 -17.32 0.20
N ALA A 305 -1.17 -16.22 0.17
CA ALA A 305 -1.16 -15.30 -0.97
C ALA A 305 0.26 -14.78 -1.26
N ALA A 306 1.04 -14.44 -0.23
CA ALA A 306 2.43 -14.02 -0.38
C ALA A 306 3.39 -15.15 -0.80
N ARG A 307 3.04 -16.42 -0.56
CA ARG A 307 3.82 -17.59 -1.04
C ARG A 307 3.48 -17.99 -2.47
N GLN A 308 2.22 -17.83 -2.88
CA GLN A 308 1.67 -18.42 -4.10
C GLN A 308 1.50 -17.42 -5.25
N ILE A 309 1.54 -16.12 -4.97
CA ILE A 309 1.30 -15.07 -5.95
C ILE A 309 2.53 -14.17 -6.03
N ASP A 310 3.28 -14.26 -7.12
CA ASP A 310 4.47 -13.45 -7.35
C ASP A 310 4.14 -11.96 -7.23
N GLY A 311 5.01 -11.19 -6.56
CA GLY A 311 4.83 -9.76 -6.33
C GLY A 311 3.79 -9.40 -5.26
N VAL A 312 3.22 -10.38 -4.54
CA VAL A 312 2.44 -10.15 -3.33
C VAL A 312 3.34 -10.33 -2.11
N TYR A 313 3.37 -9.33 -1.25
CA TYR A 313 4.16 -9.35 -0.02
C TYR A 313 3.24 -9.13 1.17
N VAL A 314 3.52 -9.77 2.31
CA VAL A 314 2.72 -9.61 3.54
C VAL A 314 3.58 -9.10 4.69
N VAL A 315 3.02 -8.20 5.51
CA VAL A 315 3.60 -7.80 6.79
C VAL A 315 2.73 -8.26 7.96
N PRO A 316 3.31 -8.71 9.09
CA PRO A 316 2.53 -9.05 10.27
C PRO A 316 2.01 -7.77 10.94
N SER A 317 0.85 -7.88 11.59
CA SER A 317 0.27 -6.79 12.38
C SER A 317 -0.22 -7.22 13.77
N ILE A 318 -0.03 -8.49 14.13
CA ILE A 318 -0.61 -9.11 15.33
C ILE A 318 -0.16 -8.48 16.66
N ASP A 319 1.01 -7.86 16.67
CA ASP A 319 1.64 -7.21 17.82
C ASP A 319 1.21 -5.74 18.01
N PHE A 320 0.45 -5.18 17.08
CA PHE A 320 0.11 -3.76 17.10
C PHE A 320 -0.99 -3.42 18.10
N GLY A 321 -0.85 -2.30 18.80
CA GLY A 321 -1.90 -1.70 19.62
C GLY A 321 -3.15 -1.36 18.80
N LEU A 322 -4.29 -1.28 19.49
CA LEU A 322 -5.59 -0.93 18.89
C LEU A 322 -6.11 0.38 19.49
N SER A 323 -6.80 1.21 18.69
CA SER A 323 -7.54 2.38 19.18
C SER A 323 -8.92 2.02 19.74
N ASP A 324 -9.50 0.93 19.25
CA ASP A 324 -10.76 0.35 19.71
C ASP A 324 -10.64 -1.20 19.71
N THR A 325 -11.73 -1.92 19.47
CA THR A 325 -11.68 -3.39 19.46
C THR A 325 -11.05 -3.98 18.19
N ALA A 326 -10.92 -3.24 17.08
CA ALA A 326 -10.51 -3.76 15.77
C ALA A 326 -9.48 -2.90 15.01
N HIS A 327 -9.46 -1.59 15.26
CA HIS A 327 -8.67 -0.64 14.47
C HIS A 327 -7.30 -0.40 15.08
N ILE A 328 -6.27 -0.39 14.23
CA ILE A 328 -4.88 -0.17 14.63
C ILE A 328 -4.69 1.24 15.20
N SER A 329 -3.96 1.33 16.30
CA SER A 329 -3.61 2.61 16.94
C SER A 329 -2.77 3.51 16.02
N ALA A 330 -2.86 4.83 16.18
CA ALA A 330 -2.05 5.78 15.43
C ALA A 330 -0.54 5.53 15.62
N SER A 331 -0.14 5.25 16.86
CA SER A 331 1.23 4.81 17.20
C SER A 331 1.66 3.55 16.43
N SER A 332 0.77 2.57 16.29
CA SER A 332 1.07 1.32 15.56
C SER A 332 0.99 1.49 14.05
N ASN A 333 0.19 2.43 13.54
CA ASN A 333 0.16 2.79 12.13
C ASN A 333 1.51 3.34 11.65
N LEU A 334 2.25 4.06 12.49
CA LEU A 334 3.62 4.48 12.17
C LEU A 334 4.53 3.27 11.91
N VAL A 335 4.44 2.24 12.76
CA VAL A 335 5.21 0.99 12.65
C VAL A 335 4.77 0.16 11.44
N LEU A 336 3.45 0.07 11.19
CA LEU A 336 2.92 -0.59 10.00
C LEU A 336 3.43 0.07 8.72
N GLY A 337 3.40 1.40 8.64
CA GLY A 337 3.93 2.15 7.51
C GLY A 337 5.43 1.88 7.28
N GLU A 338 6.21 1.84 8.35
CA GLU A 338 7.63 1.46 8.29
C GLU A 338 7.82 0.03 7.78
N ARG A 339 7.06 -0.96 8.27
CA ARG A 339 7.15 -2.37 7.81
C ARG A 339 6.85 -2.49 6.31
N LEU A 340 5.78 -1.85 5.84
CA LEU A 340 5.43 -1.80 4.42
C LEU A 340 6.53 -1.14 3.59
N ALA A 341 7.13 -0.05 4.08
CA ALA A 341 8.19 0.65 3.38
C ALA A 341 9.45 -0.19 3.29
N ARG A 342 9.78 -0.97 4.33
CA ARG A 342 10.92 -1.90 4.29
C ARG A 342 10.72 -3.01 3.26
N LYS A 343 9.51 -3.60 3.18
CA LYS A 343 9.16 -4.55 2.10
C LYS A 343 9.34 -3.92 0.73
N ALA A 344 8.82 -2.71 0.53
CA ALA A 344 8.98 -2.00 -0.73
C ALA A 344 10.47 -1.75 -1.07
N LEU A 345 11.26 -1.23 -0.12
CA LEU A 345 12.69 -0.99 -0.28
C LEU A 345 13.46 -2.25 -0.67
N THR A 346 13.18 -3.38 -0.03
CA THR A 346 13.85 -4.64 -0.32
C THR A 346 13.45 -5.20 -1.68
N TYR A 347 12.15 -5.38 -1.92
CA TYR A 347 11.68 -6.14 -3.08
C TYR A 347 11.51 -5.30 -4.36
N LEU A 348 11.20 -4.01 -4.24
CA LEU A 348 10.96 -3.15 -5.40
C LEU A 348 12.18 -2.30 -5.79
N TYR A 349 13.12 -2.13 -4.86
CA TYR A 349 14.30 -1.27 -5.04
C TYR A 349 15.63 -1.96 -4.69
N GLY A 350 15.61 -3.25 -4.32
CA GLY A 350 16.83 -4.04 -4.07
C GLY A 350 17.67 -3.56 -2.88
N LYS A 351 17.08 -2.85 -1.91
CA LYS A 351 17.81 -2.36 -0.73
C LYS A 351 17.95 -3.46 0.32
N PRO A 352 19.11 -3.62 0.98
CA PRO A 352 19.33 -4.68 1.95
C PRO A 352 18.72 -4.33 3.32
N VAL A 353 17.39 -4.42 3.44
CA VAL A 353 16.66 -4.12 4.69
C VAL A 353 15.95 -5.38 5.21
N LEU A 354 16.15 -5.70 6.49
CA LEU A 354 15.41 -6.78 7.16
C LEU A 354 13.92 -6.42 7.21
N CYS A 355 13.10 -7.24 6.58
CA CYS A 355 11.67 -6.98 6.42
C CYS A 355 10.79 -8.23 6.41
N ASP A 356 11.37 -9.43 6.34
CA ASP A 356 10.63 -10.68 6.33
C ASP A 356 10.39 -11.18 7.74
N ALA A 357 9.12 -11.46 8.04
CA ALA A 357 8.71 -12.02 9.31
C ALA A 357 8.93 -13.54 9.30
N PRO A 358 9.21 -14.16 10.46
CA PRO A 358 9.26 -15.61 10.56
C PRO A 358 7.97 -16.25 10.02
N ASP A 359 8.12 -17.22 9.13
CA ASP A 359 7.01 -17.90 8.49
C ASP A 359 7.16 -19.41 8.64
N ILE A 360 6.10 -20.12 9.01
CA ILE A 360 6.19 -21.56 9.26
C ILE A 360 6.49 -22.32 7.97
N GLU A 361 7.60 -23.04 7.95
CA GLU A 361 7.95 -23.95 6.86
C GLU A 361 7.24 -25.28 7.02
N GLU A 362 7.34 -25.86 8.22
CA GLU A 362 6.74 -27.15 8.53
C GLU A 362 6.55 -27.39 10.02
N ALA A 363 5.70 -28.37 10.32
CA ALA A 363 5.50 -28.94 11.64
C ALA A 363 5.76 -30.46 11.58
N VAL A 364 6.64 -30.96 12.43
CA VAL A 364 7.10 -32.37 12.40
C VAL A 364 6.98 -33.00 13.78
N LYS A 365 6.42 -34.21 13.85
CA LYS A 365 6.42 -35.03 15.07
C LYS A 365 7.85 -35.38 15.45
N THR A 366 8.25 -35.14 16.69
CA THR A 366 9.59 -35.50 17.18
C THR A 366 9.59 -36.50 18.34
N GLY A 367 8.40 -36.82 18.87
CA GLY A 367 8.24 -37.75 19.96
C GLY A 367 6.78 -37.79 20.48
N PRO A 368 6.52 -38.57 21.53
CA PRO A 368 5.24 -38.60 22.23
C PRO A 368 4.72 -37.20 22.59
N GLY A 369 3.64 -36.77 21.94
CA GLY A 369 3.02 -35.46 22.20
C GLY A 369 3.90 -34.27 21.86
N GLN A 370 4.96 -34.45 21.06
CA GLN A 370 5.93 -33.40 20.72
C GLN A 370 5.91 -33.07 19.23
N ILE A 371 5.79 -31.78 18.94
CA ILE A 371 5.84 -31.24 17.58
C ILE A 371 6.91 -30.15 17.52
N ARG A 372 7.80 -30.27 16.54
CA ARG A 372 8.77 -29.23 16.19
C ARG A 372 8.20 -28.35 15.09
N PHE A 373 8.13 -27.06 15.37
CA PHE A 373 7.76 -26.00 14.43
C PHE A 373 9.04 -25.40 13.85
N GLN A 374 9.21 -25.46 12.53
CA GLN A 374 10.34 -24.88 11.82
C GLN A 374 9.90 -23.66 11.03
N PHE A 375 10.68 -22.58 11.12
CA PHE A 375 10.37 -21.30 10.48
C PHE A 375 11.44 -20.92 9.45
N THR A 376 11.01 -20.35 8.33
CA THR A 376 11.88 -19.59 7.43
C THR A 376 11.95 -18.12 7.86
N HIS A 377 12.83 -17.36 7.21
CA HIS A 377 12.96 -15.91 7.38
C HIS A 377 13.31 -15.46 8.81
N VAL A 378 13.96 -16.34 9.58
CA VAL A 378 14.57 -16.02 10.86
C VAL A 378 15.99 -15.50 10.59
N SER A 379 16.26 -14.24 10.97
CA SER A 379 17.52 -13.57 10.65
C SER A 379 18.60 -13.80 11.70
N ASP A 380 18.21 -13.89 12.98
CA ASP A 380 19.11 -14.30 14.08
C ASP A 380 18.56 -15.57 14.75
N ARG A 381 17.53 -15.40 15.57
CA ARG A 381 16.83 -16.50 16.25
C ARG A 381 15.41 -16.11 16.57
N LEU A 382 14.54 -17.11 16.68
CA LEU A 382 13.26 -16.98 17.34
C LEU A 382 13.49 -16.68 18.81
N PHE A 383 12.86 -15.62 19.27
CA PHE A 383 12.79 -15.25 20.67
C PHE A 383 11.38 -15.55 21.16
N VAL A 384 11.31 -16.56 22.02
CA VAL A 384 10.11 -16.91 22.77
C VAL A 384 10.20 -16.27 24.14
N TYR A 385 9.21 -15.46 24.50
CA TYR A 385 9.15 -14.86 25.83
C TYR A 385 9.08 -15.97 26.88
N HIS A 386 9.93 -15.92 27.90
CA HIS A 386 10.03 -16.93 28.96
C HIS A 386 8.83 -16.88 29.93
N GLN A 387 7.64 -17.12 29.41
CA GLN A 387 6.41 -17.38 30.15
C GLN A 387 6.19 -18.90 30.24
N GLY A 388 5.14 -19.31 30.97
CA GLY A 388 4.70 -20.71 30.94
C GLY A 388 4.26 -21.13 29.54
N ALA A 389 4.33 -22.43 29.24
CA ALA A 389 3.99 -22.97 27.92
C ALA A 389 2.53 -22.69 27.51
N GLU A 390 1.65 -22.52 28.50
CA GLU A 390 0.27 -22.11 28.35
C GLU A 390 0.10 -20.72 27.74
N GLU A 391 1.14 -19.88 27.69
CA GLU A 391 1.12 -18.57 27.02
C GLU A 391 1.54 -18.64 25.54
N LEU A 392 2.04 -19.80 25.07
CA LEU A 392 2.42 -19.96 23.67
C LEU A 392 1.18 -19.91 22.75
N PRO A 393 1.32 -19.29 21.57
CA PRO A 393 0.23 -19.17 20.62
C PRO A 393 0.04 -20.43 19.76
N PHE A 394 0.66 -21.55 20.15
CA PHE A 394 0.62 -22.81 19.40
C PHE A 394 -0.46 -23.74 19.96
N VAL A 395 -1.33 -24.21 19.08
CA VAL A 395 -2.39 -25.18 19.38
C VAL A 395 -2.29 -26.31 18.37
N ALA A 396 -2.43 -27.54 18.83
CA ALA A 396 -2.61 -28.70 17.97
C ALA A 396 -4.07 -29.16 18.03
N GLU A 397 -4.54 -29.84 17.00
CA GLU A 397 -5.90 -30.33 16.89
C GLU A 397 -5.88 -31.69 16.21
N ASP A 398 -6.64 -32.63 16.78
CA ASP A 398 -6.88 -33.95 16.21
C ASP A 398 -8.37 -34.29 16.26
N ASP A 399 -8.72 -35.56 15.99
CA ASP A 399 -10.11 -36.02 15.97
C ASP A 399 -10.82 -35.90 17.35
N GLU A 400 -10.07 -35.78 18.44
CA GLU A 400 -10.58 -35.61 19.81
C GLU A 400 -10.65 -34.13 20.25
N GLY A 401 -10.21 -33.19 19.40
CA GLY A 401 -10.27 -31.75 19.61
C GLY A 401 -8.92 -31.11 19.91
N PHE A 402 -8.93 -29.93 20.54
CA PHE A 402 -7.70 -29.16 20.76
C PHE A 402 -6.78 -29.78 21.82
N LEU A 403 -5.48 -29.69 21.53
CA LEU A 403 -4.37 -29.98 22.41
C LEU A 403 -3.61 -28.67 22.70
N HIS A 404 -3.26 -28.48 23.97
CA HIS A 404 -2.63 -27.25 24.44
C HIS A 404 -1.18 -27.51 24.87
N ALA A 405 -0.32 -26.53 24.62
CA ALA A 405 1.08 -26.56 25.01
C ALA A 405 1.24 -26.65 26.53
N VAL A 406 2.06 -27.60 26.99
CA VAL A 406 2.43 -27.81 28.41
C VAL A 406 3.94 -27.73 28.64
N GLY A 407 4.73 -27.68 27.57
CA GLY A 407 6.18 -27.47 27.63
C GLY A 407 6.70 -26.99 26.29
N PHE A 408 7.86 -26.34 26.28
CA PHE A 408 8.56 -26.03 25.05
C PHE A 408 10.07 -25.97 25.26
N GLU A 409 10.80 -26.18 24.17
CA GLU A 409 12.26 -26.07 24.12
C GLU A 409 12.67 -25.38 22.81
N GLN A 410 13.59 -24.43 22.90
CA GLN A 410 14.20 -23.83 21.71
C GLN A 410 15.27 -24.79 21.17
N THR A 411 14.92 -25.57 20.14
CA THR A 411 15.78 -26.64 19.61
C THR A 411 16.78 -26.19 18.56
N ALA A 412 16.51 -25.06 17.88
CA ALA A 412 17.43 -24.40 16.97
C ALA A 412 17.10 -22.90 16.87
N PRO A 413 17.96 -22.02 16.31
CA PRO A 413 17.62 -20.61 16.13
C PRO A 413 16.29 -20.39 15.39
N HIS A 414 15.92 -21.26 14.46
CA HIS A 414 14.73 -21.16 13.64
C HIS A 414 13.68 -22.24 13.93
N ALA A 415 13.77 -22.92 15.09
CA ALA A 415 12.85 -23.99 15.44
C ALA A 415 12.53 -24.05 16.94
N ILE A 416 11.27 -24.35 17.25
CA ILE A 416 10.76 -24.54 18.61
C ILE A 416 10.07 -25.91 18.67
N THR A 417 10.42 -26.72 19.65
CA THR A 417 9.68 -27.97 19.94
C THR A 417 8.70 -27.70 21.06
N VAL A 418 7.42 -28.00 20.84
CA VAL A 418 6.34 -27.84 21.81
C VAL A 418 5.84 -29.22 22.23
N THR A 419 5.70 -29.41 23.54
CA THR A 419 5.07 -30.59 24.14
C THR A 419 3.62 -30.26 24.47
N PHE A 420 2.70 -31.12 24.06
CA PHE A 420 1.26 -30.98 24.28
C PHE A 420 0.77 -31.86 25.43
N ASN A 421 -0.39 -31.51 25.99
CA ASN A 421 -0.99 -32.16 27.16
C ASN A 421 -1.32 -33.66 26.97
N ARG A 422 -1.36 -34.15 25.74
CA ARG A 422 -1.55 -35.57 25.40
C ARG A 422 -0.91 -35.90 24.05
N GLU A 423 -0.78 -37.19 23.75
CA GLU A 423 -0.55 -37.65 22.38
C GLU A 423 -1.80 -37.44 21.53
N TRP A 424 -1.63 -37.14 20.24
CA TRP A 424 -2.75 -37.04 19.31
C TRP A 424 -3.12 -38.40 18.73
N SER A 425 -4.39 -38.53 18.37
CA SER A 425 -4.97 -39.68 17.71
C SER A 425 -5.24 -39.35 16.24
N GLY A 426 -4.83 -40.21 15.31
CA GLY A 426 -5.08 -40.02 13.89
C GLY A 426 -4.31 -38.82 13.29
N ALA A 427 -4.99 -38.03 12.47
CA ALA A 427 -4.40 -36.88 11.80
C ALA A 427 -4.33 -35.69 12.76
N CYS A 428 -3.18 -35.01 12.78
CA CYS A 428 -2.98 -33.82 13.61
C CYS A 428 -2.68 -32.60 12.74
N ARG A 429 -3.29 -31.47 13.11
CA ARG A 429 -3.08 -30.16 12.50
C ARG A 429 -2.67 -29.16 13.56
N VAL A 430 -1.83 -28.19 13.18
CA VAL A 430 -1.34 -27.16 14.09
C VAL A 430 -1.68 -25.77 13.61
N HIS A 431 -1.87 -24.90 14.59
CA HIS A 431 -2.28 -23.52 14.45
C HIS A 431 -1.35 -22.64 15.27
N GLY A 432 -1.05 -21.44 14.76
CA GLY A 432 -0.17 -20.47 15.38
C GLY A 432 -0.80 -19.10 15.37
N ALA A 433 -1.18 -18.60 16.55
CA ALA A 433 -1.81 -17.29 16.72
C ALA A 433 -3.03 -17.07 15.80
N PHE A 434 -3.82 -18.13 15.58
CA PHE A 434 -4.93 -18.13 14.60
C PHE A 434 -6.19 -17.43 15.12
N GLU A 435 -6.40 -17.46 16.44
CA GLU A 435 -7.58 -16.92 17.13
C GLU A 435 -7.81 -15.45 16.79
N GLN A 436 -9.07 -14.99 16.86
CA GLN A 436 -9.40 -13.58 16.64
C GLN A 436 -8.67 -12.68 17.63
N HIS A 437 -8.50 -13.17 18.87
CA HIS A 437 -7.73 -12.54 19.93
C HIS A 437 -6.77 -13.57 20.55
N PRO A 438 -5.61 -13.81 19.90
CA PRO A 438 -4.67 -14.81 20.35
C PRO A 438 -3.91 -14.32 21.58
N LYS A 439 -3.23 -15.25 22.24
CA LYS A 439 -2.35 -14.95 23.37
C LYS A 439 -1.31 -13.87 23.03
N SER A 440 -0.96 -13.07 24.02
CA SER A 440 -0.23 -11.81 23.81
C SER A 440 1.23 -12.00 23.37
N PHE A 441 1.83 -13.16 23.67
CA PHE A 441 3.26 -13.41 23.44
C PHE A 441 3.48 -14.29 22.22
N VAL A 442 3.61 -13.64 21.06
CA VAL A 442 3.95 -14.31 19.81
C VAL A 442 5.48 -14.33 19.64
N PRO A 443 6.10 -15.44 19.23
CA PRO A 443 7.54 -15.48 18.92
C PRO A 443 7.92 -14.40 17.90
N ILE A 444 9.07 -13.78 18.11
CA ILE A 444 9.64 -12.77 17.21
C ILE A 444 11.00 -13.23 16.68
N ASP A 445 11.43 -12.71 15.54
CA ASP A 445 12.85 -12.77 15.18
C ASP A 445 13.63 -11.70 15.95
N PHE A 446 14.71 -12.10 16.62
CA PHE A 446 15.45 -11.22 17.53
C PHE A 446 16.19 -10.06 16.82
N ALA A 447 16.55 -10.22 15.54
CA ALA A 447 17.25 -9.17 14.79
C ALA A 447 16.29 -8.14 14.17
N SER A 448 15.20 -8.60 13.54
CA SER A 448 14.20 -7.72 12.91
C SER A 448 13.14 -7.21 13.88
N HIS A 449 12.95 -7.89 15.01
CA HIS A 449 11.84 -7.71 15.95
C HIS A 449 10.45 -7.84 15.31
N LEU A 450 10.36 -8.56 14.20
CA LEU A 450 9.07 -8.89 13.59
C LEU A 450 8.49 -10.14 14.27
N PRO A 451 7.19 -10.12 14.66
CA PRO A 451 6.52 -11.33 15.09
C PRO A 451 6.34 -12.30 13.93
N MET A 452 6.26 -13.60 14.23
CA MET A 452 5.92 -14.60 13.22
C MET A 452 4.57 -14.29 12.56
N LEU A 453 4.41 -14.68 11.30
CA LEU A 453 3.10 -14.72 10.67
C LEU A 453 2.24 -15.78 11.36
N ALA A 454 0.99 -15.43 11.62
CA ALA A 454 0.01 -16.40 12.07
C ALA A 454 -0.26 -17.42 10.96
N PHE A 455 -0.53 -18.66 11.36
CA PHE A 455 -0.85 -19.76 10.46
C PHE A 455 -1.98 -20.61 11.01
N TYR A 456 -2.72 -21.26 10.12
CA TYR A 456 -3.87 -22.07 10.48
C TYR A 456 -3.85 -23.35 9.65
N ASP A 457 -4.25 -24.45 10.28
CA ASP A 457 -4.53 -25.73 9.62
C ASP A 457 -3.31 -26.38 8.94
N ILE A 458 -2.14 -26.35 9.56
CA ILE A 458 -0.93 -26.99 9.00
C ILE A 458 -0.86 -28.46 9.42
N ALA A 459 -0.77 -29.38 8.47
CA ALA A 459 -0.65 -30.80 8.77
C ALA A 459 0.70 -31.13 9.43
N VAL A 460 0.67 -31.93 10.49
CA VAL A 460 1.88 -32.45 11.14
C VAL A 460 2.44 -33.61 10.32
N LYS A 461 3.71 -33.50 9.92
CA LYS A 461 4.44 -34.57 9.25
C LYS A 461 5.01 -35.55 10.27
N GLU A 462 5.08 -36.83 9.90
CA GLU A 462 5.87 -37.82 10.65
C GLU A 462 7.37 -37.54 10.43
N SER A 463 8.20 -37.76 11.45
CA SER A 463 9.66 -37.69 11.28
C SER A 463 10.11 -38.83 10.35
N GLU A 464 10.90 -38.49 9.33
CA GLU A 464 11.59 -39.48 8.49
C GLU A 464 12.56 -40.38 9.28
#